data_AF-A0ABC8V365-F1
#
_entry.id   AF-A0ABC8V365-F1
#
_cell.length_a   1.000
_cell.length_b   1.000
_cell.length_c   1.000
_cell.angle_alpha   90.00
_cell.angle_beta   90.00
_cell.angle_gamma   90.00
#
_symmetry.space_group_name_H-M   'P 1'
#
loop_
_entity.id
_entity.type
_entity.pdbx_description
1 polymer ?
#
loop_
_entity_poly.entity_id
_entity_poly.type
_entity_poly.pdbx_seq_one_letter_code
_entity_poly.pdbx_strand_id
1 'polypeptide(L)'
;MKTPAAIMYNILGEDEGEPGFLRTHQLIGRALGIPGATVHWYDKPEMRKQRKMGHITIVGSSMGILESQLKSMLREDIMDDQPAVTPRVGIIMGSDSDLPVMKDAAKILKEFDVPAEVRIVSAHRTPEMMFSYALSARERGIQIIIAGAGGAAHLPGMVAALTPIPVIGVPVRASVLDGLDSLLSIVQMPRGVPVATVAINNATNAGLLAVRMLGVGDADLQAKMVQYQEDRRDEVLVKGEKLQRGGWEDYLNA
;
A
#
# COMPACT_ATOMS: atom_id res chain seq x y z
N MET A 1 -24.21 6.01 18.65
CA MET A 1 -22.86 5.45 18.39
C MET A 1 -21.88 6.25 19.24
N LYS A 2 -21.16 5.64 20.20
CA LYS A 2 -20.21 6.39 21.04
C LYS A 2 -18.92 6.59 20.26
N THR A 3 -18.55 7.84 19.96
CA THR A 3 -17.23 8.20 19.46
C THR A 3 -16.23 8.09 20.63
N PRO A 4 -15.21 7.23 20.55
CA PRO A 4 -14.33 6.96 21.68
C PRO A 4 -13.24 8.03 21.87
N ALA A 5 -12.94 8.88 20.88
CA ALA A 5 -12.03 10.03 21.02
C ALA A 5 -12.33 11.14 20.00
N ALA A 6 -11.94 12.38 20.33
CA ALA A 6 -12.01 13.56 19.45
C ALA A 6 -10.87 14.54 19.70
N ILE A 7 -10.39 15.20 18.65
CA ILE A 7 -9.43 16.32 18.70
C ILE A 7 -10.08 17.55 18.05
N MET A 8 -9.91 18.72 18.65
CA MET A 8 -10.24 20.01 18.04
C MET A 8 -8.95 20.81 17.81
N TYR A 9 -8.67 21.13 16.54
CA TYR A 9 -7.55 21.95 16.12
C TYR A 9 -8.04 23.36 15.75
N ASN A 10 -7.46 24.39 16.37
CA ASN A 10 -7.80 25.77 16.04
C ASN A 10 -7.03 26.22 14.80
N ILE A 11 -7.75 26.71 13.79
CA ILE A 11 -7.14 27.34 12.62
C ILE A 11 -6.80 28.77 13.00
N LEU A 12 -5.51 29.09 13.08
CA LEU A 12 -5.01 30.44 13.31
C LEU A 12 -4.51 31.04 12.00
N GLY A 13 -4.64 32.35 11.83
CA GLY A 13 -4.01 33.04 10.70
C GLY A 13 -2.49 32.96 10.83
N GLU A 14 -1.83 32.35 9.85
CA GLU A 14 -0.37 32.26 9.80
C GLU A 14 0.27 33.44 9.06
N ASP A 15 -0.49 34.07 8.16
CA ASP A 15 -0.07 35.24 7.41
C ASP A 15 -1.17 36.31 7.35
N GLU A 16 -0.91 37.43 6.67
CA GLU A 16 -1.90 38.49 6.45
C GLU A 16 -2.43 38.47 5.01
N GLY A 17 -3.68 38.91 4.81
CA GLY A 17 -4.28 39.01 3.47
C GLY A 17 -4.41 37.68 2.73
N GLU A 18 -4.34 37.74 1.39
CA GLU A 18 -4.57 36.62 0.47
C GLU A 18 -3.63 35.40 0.68
N PRO A 19 -2.30 35.56 0.92
CA PRO A 19 -1.41 34.44 1.21
C PRO A 19 -1.85 33.62 2.43
N GLY A 20 -2.34 34.30 3.48
CA GLY A 20 -2.82 33.62 4.68
C GLY A 20 -4.12 32.85 4.42
N PHE A 21 -5.02 33.37 3.58
CA PHE A 21 -6.17 32.60 3.11
C PHE A 21 -5.73 31.36 2.33
N LEU A 22 -4.79 31.47 1.39
CA LEU A 22 -4.35 30.34 0.57
C LEU A 22 -3.83 29.18 1.42
N ARG A 23 -2.93 29.45 2.38
CA ARG A 23 -2.41 28.43 3.31
C ARG A 23 -3.51 27.80 4.15
N THR A 24 -4.44 28.62 4.60
CA THR A 24 -5.59 28.14 5.39
C THR A 24 -6.49 27.22 4.55
N HIS A 25 -6.77 27.56 3.30
CA HIS A 25 -7.55 26.72 2.40
C HIS A 25 -6.84 25.39 2.10
N GLN A 26 -5.52 25.39 1.95
CA GLN A 26 -4.74 24.15 1.79
C GLN A 26 -4.87 23.25 3.02
N LEU A 27 -4.74 23.81 4.23
CA LEU A 27 -4.94 23.08 5.48
C LEU A 27 -6.37 22.50 5.58
N ILE A 28 -7.38 23.30 5.22
CA ILE A 28 -8.79 22.87 5.17
C ILE A 28 -8.97 21.73 4.16
N GLY A 29 -8.38 21.84 2.97
CA GLY A 29 -8.43 20.80 1.95
C GLY A 29 -7.84 19.47 2.45
N ARG A 30 -6.68 19.52 3.12
CA ARG A 30 -6.09 18.34 3.77
C ARG A 30 -7.01 17.76 4.84
N ALA A 31 -7.64 18.61 5.66
CA ALA A 31 -8.56 18.18 6.71
C ALA A 31 -9.80 17.47 6.16
N LEU A 32 -10.38 17.97 5.06
CA LEU A 32 -11.55 17.36 4.42
C LEU A 32 -11.26 15.97 3.84
N GLY A 33 -10.00 15.63 3.58
CA GLY A 33 -9.58 14.28 3.18
C GLY A 33 -9.56 13.26 4.33
N ILE A 34 -9.71 13.68 5.58
CA ILE A 34 -9.65 12.80 6.76
C ILE A 34 -11.07 12.30 7.10
N PRO A 35 -11.32 10.98 7.10
CA PRO A 35 -12.62 10.44 7.51
C PRO A 35 -12.99 10.85 8.93
N GLY A 36 -14.19 11.43 9.11
CA GLY A 36 -14.65 11.93 10.41
C GLY A 36 -14.15 13.33 10.78
N ALA A 37 -13.48 14.04 9.87
CA ALA A 37 -13.14 15.44 10.08
C ALA A 37 -14.31 16.36 9.68
N THR A 38 -14.55 17.40 10.49
CA THR A 38 -15.47 18.50 10.18
C THR A 38 -14.73 19.83 10.31
N VAL A 39 -14.97 20.72 9.35
CA VAL A 39 -14.36 22.05 9.33
C VAL A 39 -15.43 23.09 9.61
N HIS A 40 -15.15 23.95 10.60
CA HIS A 40 -15.98 25.10 10.92
C HIS A 40 -15.20 26.38 10.61
N TRP A 41 -15.53 26.96 9.46
CA TRP A 41 -14.96 28.22 8.98
C TRP A 41 -15.79 29.41 9.47
N TYR A 42 -15.14 30.47 9.97
CA TYR A 42 -15.83 31.65 10.50
C TYR A 42 -16.00 32.78 9.49
N ASP A 43 -15.58 32.57 8.25
CA ASP A 43 -15.75 33.50 7.11
C ASP A 43 -15.45 34.97 7.44
N LYS A 44 -14.29 35.19 8.06
CA LYS A 44 -13.87 36.53 8.46
C LYS A 44 -13.39 37.30 7.23
N PRO A 45 -13.71 38.60 7.13
CA PRO A 45 -13.44 39.39 5.93
C PRO A 45 -11.93 39.64 5.67
N GLU A 46 -11.09 39.41 6.67
CA GLU A 46 -9.66 39.68 6.62
C GLU A 46 -8.89 38.59 7.39
N MET A 47 -7.73 38.23 6.86
CA MET A 47 -6.79 37.33 7.50
C MET A 47 -5.78 38.13 8.32
N ARG A 48 -5.63 37.78 9.61
CA ARG A 48 -4.67 38.42 10.52
C ARG A 48 -3.88 37.35 11.26
N LYS A 49 -2.58 37.60 11.45
CA LYS A 49 -1.70 36.68 12.19
C LYS A 49 -2.22 36.38 13.59
N GLN A 50 -2.17 35.12 13.99
CA GLN A 50 -2.63 34.59 15.27
C GLN A 50 -4.11 34.79 15.58
N ARG A 51 -4.91 35.34 14.65
CA ARG A 51 -6.36 35.42 14.82
C ARG A 51 -6.98 34.06 14.55
N LYS A 52 -7.86 33.59 15.44
CA LYS A 52 -8.64 32.37 15.18
C LYS A 52 -9.57 32.57 14.00
N MET A 53 -9.41 31.77 12.95
CA MET A 53 -10.18 31.85 11.71
C MET A 53 -11.23 30.74 11.59
N GLY A 54 -11.06 29.67 12.36
CA GLY A 54 -11.98 28.54 12.40
C GLY A 54 -11.47 27.47 13.34
N HIS A 55 -12.05 26.28 13.22
CA HIS A 55 -11.53 25.08 13.86
C HIS A 55 -11.88 23.85 13.03
N ILE A 56 -11.08 22.80 13.24
CA ILE A 56 -11.25 21.48 12.65
C ILE A 56 -11.50 20.53 13.80
N THR A 57 -12.54 19.70 13.70
CA THR A 57 -12.80 18.62 14.64
C THR A 57 -12.58 17.30 13.95
N ILE A 58 -11.78 16.42 14.54
CA ILE A 58 -11.53 15.08 14.02
C ILE A 58 -12.01 14.08 15.07
N VAL A 59 -12.88 13.16 14.66
CA VAL A 59 -13.37 12.08 15.53
C VAL A 59 -12.89 10.73 15.05
N GLY A 60 -12.60 9.82 15.97
CA GLY A 60 -11.95 8.55 15.64
C GLY A 60 -12.09 7.49 16.72
N SER A 61 -11.57 6.30 16.42
CA SER A 61 -11.71 5.12 17.28
C SER A 61 -10.73 5.07 18.46
N SER A 62 -9.67 5.89 18.46
CA SER A 62 -8.72 6.04 19.59
C SER A 62 -7.92 7.34 19.48
N MET A 63 -7.31 7.79 20.58
CA MET A 63 -6.48 9.00 20.58
C MET A 63 -5.22 8.86 19.68
N GLY A 64 -4.58 7.69 19.66
CA GLY A 64 -3.37 7.47 18.86
C GLY A 64 -3.62 7.59 17.35
N ILE A 65 -4.79 7.13 16.87
CA ILE A 65 -5.20 7.32 15.47
C ILE A 65 -5.37 8.82 15.17
N LEU A 66 -6.03 9.55 16.07
CA LEU A 66 -6.27 10.98 15.90
C LEU A 66 -4.98 11.80 15.89
N GLU A 67 -4.02 11.48 16.75
CA GLU A 67 -2.71 12.15 16.76
C GLU A 67 -1.92 11.90 15.47
N SER A 68 -1.98 10.69 14.93
CA SER A 68 -1.33 10.36 13.64
C SER A 68 -1.97 11.16 12.49
N GLN A 69 -3.30 11.18 12.43
CA GLN A 69 -4.05 11.95 11.42
C GLN A 69 -3.77 13.45 11.52
N LEU A 70 -3.74 14.00 12.75
CA LEU A 70 -3.39 15.40 12.99
C LEU A 70 -1.97 15.71 12.52
N LYS A 71 -0.99 14.86 12.86
CA LYS A 71 0.40 15.03 12.41
C LYS A 71 0.50 15.00 10.88
N SER A 72 -0.23 14.11 10.22
CA SER A 72 -0.27 14.05 8.75
C SER A 72 -0.87 15.33 8.14
N MET A 73 -1.92 15.89 8.75
CA MET A 73 -2.56 17.13 8.30
C MET A 73 -1.63 18.35 8.38
N LEU A 74 -0.74 18.38 9.38
CA LEU A 74 0.13 19.51 9.70
C LEU A 74 1.51 19.47 9.02
N ARG A 75 1.89 18.40 8.32
CA ARG A 75 3.18 18.35 7.62
C ARG A 75 3.17 19.29 6.40
N GLU A 76 4.13 20.22 6.38
CA GLU A 76 4.44 21.10 5.24
C GLU A 76 5.39 20.41 4.26
N ASP A 77 5.04 19.24 3.74
CA ASP A 77 5.83 18.67 2.65
C ASP A 77 5.29 19.21 1.32
N ILE A 78 6.15 19.96 0.63
CA ILE A 78 5.99 20.43 -0.76
C ILE A 78 5.57 19.22 -1.61
N MET A 79 4.32 19.18 -2.06
CA MET A 79 3.86 18.14 -2.97
C MET A 79 3.04 18.73 -4.11
N ASP A 80 3.61 18.51 -5.29
CA ASP A 80 3.00 18.24 -6.58
C ASP A 80 1.53 17.80 -6.49
N ASP A 81 0.73 18.34 -7.41
CA ASP A 81 -0.73 18.35 -7.43
C ASP A 81 -1.31 16.99 -7.87
N GLN A 82 -1.05 15.96 -7.06
CA GLN A 82 -1.74 14.66 -7.13
C GLN A 82 -2.25 14.32 -5.72
N PRO A 83 -3.54 13.97 -5.56
CA PRO A 83 -4.04 13.51 -4.28
C PRO A 83 -3.20 12.31 -3.85
N ALA A 84 -2.48 12.42 -2.73
CA ALA A 84 -1.64 11.37 -2.21
C ALA A 84 -2.52 10.18 -1.79
N VAL A 85 -2.78 9.28 -2.74
CA VAL A 85 -3.53 8.05 -2.47
C VAL A 85 -2.72 7.25 -1.45
N THR A 86 -3.28 7.10 -0.25
CA THR A 86 -2.60 6.37 0.83
C THR A 86 -2.45 4.91 0.42
N PRO A 87 -1.22 4.35 0.36
CA PRO A 87 -1.00 3.00 -0.13
C PRO A 87 -1.63 1.97 0.81
N ARG A 88 -2.47 1.08 0.27
CA ARG A 88 -3.02 -0.09 0.99
C ARG A 88 -2.05 -1.26 0.99
N VAL A 89 -1.18 -1.36 -0.02
CA VAL A 89 -0.19 -2.43 -0.15
C VAL A 89 1.21 -1.84 -0.31
N GLY A 90 2.17 -2.39 0.43
CA GLY A 90 3.59 -2.07 0.28
C GLY A 90 4.32 -3.15 -0.51
N ILE A 91 4.87 -2.84 -1.67
CA ILE A 91 5.77 -3.74 -2.41
C ILE A 91 7.21 -3.34 -2.10
N ILE A 92 7.94 -4.24 -1.46
CA ILE A 92 9.35 -4.02 -1.12
C ILE A 92 10.24 -5.10 -1.73
N MET A 93 11.47 -4.71 -2.05
CA MET A 93 12.48 -5.62 -2.58
C MET A 93 13.88 -5.28 -2.08
N GLY A 94 14.74 -6.29 -1.99
CA GLY A 94 16.09 -6.13 -1.46
C GLY A 94 17.02 -5.37 -2.40
N SER A 95 16.79 -5.44 -3.71
CA SER A 95 17.57 -4.78 -4.75
C SER A 95 16.70 -4.34 -5.94
N ASP A 96 17.18 -3.35 -6.69
CA ASP A 96 16.58 -2.96 -7.98
C ASP A 96 16.57 -4.09 -9.02
N SER A 97 17.54 -5.00 -8.97
CA SER A 97 17.58 -6.22 -9.79
C SER A 97 16.37 -7.14 -9.60
N ASP A 98 15.63 -7.01 -8.49
CA ASP A 98 14.40 -7.76 -8.22
C ASP A 98 13.18 -7.13 -8.90
N LEU A 99 13.26 -5.84 -9.29
CA LEU A 99 12.15 -5.08 -9.87
C LEU A 99 11.54 -5.71 -11.13
N PRO A 100 12.31 -6.32 -12.07
CA PRO A 100 11.73 -6.99 -13.23
C PRO A 100 10.73 -8.09 -12.88
N VAL A 101 10.89 -8.74 -11.72
CA VAL A 101 9.95 -9.73 -11.18
C VAL A 101 8.85 -9.01 -10.39
N MET A 102 9.24 -8.17 -9.43
CA MET A 102 8.31 -7.58 -8.47
C MET A 102 7.30 -6.60 -9.09
N LYS A 103 7.61 -6.00 -10.24
CA LYS A 103 6.67 -5.13 -10.98
C LYS A 103 5.35 -5.81 -11.33
N ASP A 104 5.34 -7.14 -11.46
CA ASP A 104 4.13 -7.86 -11.83
C ASP A 104 3.10 -7.89 -10.68
N ALA A 105 3.54 -7.80 -9.42
CA ALA A 105 2.64 -7.53 -8.30
C ALA A 105 1.99 -6.14 -8.44
N ALA A 106 2.78 -5.11 -8.78
CA ALA A 106 2.26 -3.76 -8.94
C ALA A 106 1.26 -3.64 -10.10
N LYS A 107 1.48 -4.38 -11.20
CA LYS A 107 0.54 -4.46 -12.32
C LYS A 107 -0.81 -5.03 -11.89
N ILE A 108 -0.81 -6.14 -11.16
CA ILE A 108 -2.05 -6.73 -10.64
C ILE A 108 -2.75 -5.77 -9.70
N LEU A 109 -2.04 -5.15 -8.75
CA LEU A 109 -2.67 -4.20 -7.83
C LEU A 109 -3.29 -3.01 -8.58
N LYS A 110 -2.62 -2.53 -9.63
CA LYS A 110 -3.16 -1.48 -10.51
C LYS A 110 -4.41 -1.93 -11.26
N GLU A 111 -4.45 -3.16 -11.80
CA GLU A 111 -5.63 -3.73 -12.47
C GLU A 111 -6.86 -3.78 -11.55
N PHE A 112 -6.65 -3.98 -10.25
CA PHE A 112 -7.72 -4.03 -9.25
C PHE A 112 -8.03 -2.66 -8.59
N ASP A 113 -7.36 -1.59 -9.02
CA ASP A 113 -7.40 -0.26 -8.41
C ASP A 113 -7.02 -0.25 -6.91
N VAL A 114 -6.07 -1.10 -6.52
CA VAL A 114 -5.52 -1.15 -5.18
C VAL A 114 -4.29 -0.23 -5.10
N PRO A 115 -4.32 0.85 -4.31
CA PRO A 115 -3.19 1.75 -4.17
C PRO A 115 -1.99 1.04 -3.54
N ALA A 116 -0.85 1.11 -4.20
CA ALA A 116 0.36 0.46 -3.75
C ALA A 116 1.57 1.38 -3.86
N GLU A 117 2.52 1.22 -2.94
CA GLU A 117 3.85 1.80 -3.06
C GLU A 117 4.87 0.72 -3.46
N VAL A 118 5.94 1.14 -4.15
CA VAL A 118 7.07 0.26 -4.51
C VAL A 118 8.34 0.88 -3.96
N ARG A 119 9.11 0.13 -3.15
CA ARG A 119 10.36 0.63 -2.53
C ARG A 119 11.47 -0.42 -2.54
N ILE A 120 12.71 0.04 -2.56
CA ILE A 120 13.89 -0.79 -2.29
C ILE A 120 14.17 -0.72 -0.78
N VAL A 121 14.17 -1.88 -0.12
CA VAL A 121 14.38 -2.06 1.32
C VAL A 121 15.24 -3.29 1.52
N SER A 122 16.52 -3.11 1.86
CA SER A 122 17.49 -4.20 1.96
C SER A 122 17.67 -4.67 3.39
N ALA A 123 17.25 -5.90 3.69
CA ALA A 123 17.44 -6.49 5.03
C ALA A 123 18.92 -6.60 5.44
N HIS A 124 19.83 -6.81 4.49
CA HIS A 124 21.26 -7.00 4.78
C HIS A 124 22.07 -5.71 4.70
N ARG A 125 21.64 -4.73 3.88
CA ARG A 125 22.43 -3.52 3.59
C ARG A 125 21.89 -2.27 4.29
N THR A 126 20.58 -2.22 4.56
CA THR A 126 19.92 -1.10 5.24
C THR A 126 18.93 -1.61 6.32
N PRO A 127 19.41 -2.41 7.30
CA PRO A 127 18.54 -3.07 8.27
C PRO A 127 17.70 -2.09 9.10
N GLU A 128 18.22 -0.90 9.43
CA GLU A 128 17.47 0.14 10.18
C GLU A 128 16.30 0.71 9.36
N MET A 129 16.48 0.85 8.05
CA MET A 129 15.42 1.28 7.13
C MET A 129 14.34 0.21 7.04
N MET A 130 14.72 -1.07 6.93
CA MET A 130 13.78 -2.19 6.95
C MET A 130 12.97 -2.22 8.26
N PHE A 131 13.64 -2.02 9.39
CA PHE A 131 13.01 -1.98 10.70
C PHE A 131 11.97 -0.86 10.78
N SER A 132 12.38 0.35 10.38
CA SER A 132 11.52 1.54 10.36
C SER A 132 10.33 1.37 9.41
N TYR A 133 10.57 0.75 8.24
CA TYR A 133 9.52 0.46 7.27
C TYR A 133 8.46 -0.48 7.85
N ALA A 134 8.88 -1.61 8.44
CA ALA A 134 7.99 -2.64 8.95
C ALA A 134 7.15 -2.14 10.15
N LEU A 135 7.76 -1.43 11.09
CA LEU A 135 7.08 -0.89 12.27
C LEU A 135 6.03 0.17 11.91
N SER A 136 6.36 1.07 10.97
CA SER A 136 5.49 2.18 10.58
C SER A 136 4.42 1.79 9.55
N ALA A 137 4.53 0.63 8.88
CA ALA A 137 3.67 0.27 7.74
C ALA A 137 2.17 0.39 8.06
N ARG A 138 1.73 -0.18 9.18
CA ARG A 138 0.33 -0.12 9.62
C ARG A 138 -0.14 1.32 9.89
N GLU A 139 0.70 2.15 10.51
CA GLU A 139 0.37 3.54 10.82
C GLU A 139 0.21 4.39 9.56
N ARG A 140 0.93 4.02 8.49
CA ARG A 140 0.82 4.63 7.15
C ARG A 140 -0.39 4.14 6.35
N GLY A 141 -1.24 3.28 6.92
CA GLY A 141 -2.42 2.73 6.25
C GLY A 141 -2.18 1.47 5.41
N ILE A 142 -0.95 0.94 5.41
CA ILE A 142 -0.65 -0.31 4.71
C ILE A 142 -1.30 -1.48 5.46
N GLN A 143 -2.02 -2.29 4.70
CA GLN A 143 -2.76 -3.45 5.16
C GLN A 143 -2.04 -4.76 4.82
N ILE A 144 -1.20 -4.78 3.78
CA ILE A 144 -0.44 -5.97 3.33
C ILE A 144 0.94 -5.53 2.83
N ILE A 145 1.98 -6.31 3.13
CA ILE A 145 3.30 -6.14 2.52
C ILE A 145 3.61 -7.32 1.59
N ILE A 146 4.06 -7.02 0.38
CA ILE A 146 4.63 -7.98 -0.56
C ILE A 146 6.15 -7.76 -0.57
N ALA A 147 6.91 -8.75 -0.13
CA ALA A 147 8.36 -8.66 -0.01
C ALA A 147 9.07 -9.65 -0.94
N GLY A 148 9.92 -9.13 -1.82
CA GLY A 148 10.76 -9.92 -2.74
C GLY A 148 12.21 -9.97 -2.31
N ALA A 149 12.82 -11.16 -2.33
CA ALA A 149 14.26 -11.32 -2.11
C ALA A 149 14.80 -12.61 -2.74
N GLY A 150 16.07 -12.62 -3.12
CA GLY A 150 16.78 -13.76 -3.70
C GLY A 150 17.94 -14.27 -2.83
N GLY A 151 18.32 -15.54 -3.01
CA GLY A 151 19.42 -16.19 -2.31
C GLY A 151 19.08 -16.48 -0.85
N ALA A 152 19.90 -15.98 0.08
CA ALA A 152 19.58 -15.93 1.51
C ALA A 152 18.50 -14.86 1.78
N ALA A 153 17.26 -15.16 1.38
CA ALA A 153 16.18 -14.21 1.20
C ALA A 153 15.46 -13.82 2.52
N HIS A 154 16.15 -13.08 3.40
CA HIS A 154 15.65 -12.77 4.75
C HIS A 154 14.59 -11.67 4.83
N LEU A 155 14.45 -10.83 3.80
CA LEU A 155 13.57 -9.65 3.85
C LEU A 155 12.12 -9.97 4.27
N PRO A 156 11.43 -10.98 3.68
CA PRO A 156 10.03 -11.25 4.05
C PRO A 156 9.88 -11.70 5.51
N GLY A 157 10.74 -12.60 5.97
CA GLY A 157 10.70 -13.12 7.34
C GLY A 157 11.01 -12.06 8.39
N MET A 158 12.02 -11.22 8.14
CA MET A 158 12.38 -10.13 9.05
C MET A 158 11.30 -9.06 9.13
N VAL A 159 10.64 -8.73 8.02
CA VAL A 159 9.52 -7.78 8.03
C VAL A 159 8.31 -8.37 8.77
N ALA A 160 8.00 -9.65 8.55
CA ALA A 160 6.92 -10.34 9.27
C ALA A 160 7.14 -10.39 10.79
N ALA A 161 8.40 -10.47 11.25
CA ALA A 161 8.73 -10.45 12.67
C ALA A 161 8.46 -9.10 13.35
N LEU A 162 8.33 -8.02 12.57
CA LEU A 162 8.28 -6.64 13.06
C LEU A 162 6.93 -5.97 12.86
N THR A 163 5.96 -6.64 12.24
CA THR A 163 4.69 -6.02 11.89
C THR A 163 3.52 -6.98 12.10
N PRO A 164 2.36 -6.49 12.56
CA PRO A 164 1.19 -7.34 12.77
C PRO A 164 0.38 -7.58 11.49
N ILE A 165 0.69 -6.87 10.40
CA ILE A 165 -0.03 -7.01 9.12
C ILE A 165 0.54 -8.19 8.30
N PRO A 166 -0.27 -8.83 7.44
CA PRO A 166 0.19 -9.94 6.60
C PRO A 166 1.38 -9.57 5.72
N VAL A 167 2.35 -10.50 5.64
CA VAL A 167 3.49 -10.41 4.73
C VAL A 167 3.44 -11.58 3.74
N ILE A 168 3.47 -11.23 2.46
CA ILE A 168 3.56 -12.16 1.34
C ILE A 168 5.00 -12.19 0.86
N GLY A 169 5.61 -13.38 0.85
CA GLY A 169 6.98 -13.56 0.40
C GLY A 169 7.04 -14.02 -1.05
N VAL A 170 7.82 -13.31 -1.88
CA VAL A 170 8.13 -13.70 -3.26
C VAL A 170 9.58 -14.15 -3.33
N PRO A 171 9.84 -15.45 -3.48
CA PRO A 171 11.20 -15.94 -3.72
C PRO A 171 11.67 -15.48 -5.10
N VAL A 172 12.68 -14.61 -5.16
CA VAL A 172 13.28 -14.18 -6.43
C VAL A 172 14.39 -15.15 -6.79
N ARG A 173 14.41 -15.64 -8.03
CA ARG A 173 15.45 -16.54 -8.54
C ARG A 173 16.80 -15.82 -8.54
N ALA A 174 17.71 -16.27 -7.67
CA ALA A 174 19.10 -15.85 -7.68
C ALA A 174 19.86 -16.48 -8.87
N SER A 175 21.15 -16.14 -9.00
CA SER A 175 22.01 -16.65 -10.08
C SER A 175 22.25 -18.17 -10.03
N VAL A 176 22.12 -18.78 -8.86
CA VAL A 176 22.33 -20.21 -8.62
C VAL A 176 21.08 -20.84 -8.01
N LEU A 177 21.00 -22.17 -8.04
CA LEU A 177 19.96 -22.99 -7.37
C LEU A 177 18.51 -22.72 -7.81
N ASP A 178 18.32 -22.00 -8.91
CA ASP A 178 17.01 -21.70 -9.51
C ASP A 178 15.97 -21.11 -8.55
N GLY A 179 16.42 -20.43 -7.49
CA GLY A 179 15.58 -19.82 -6.47
C GLY A 179 15.10 -20.80 -5.39
N LEU A 180 15.61 -22.03 -5.35
CA LEU A 180 15.33 -22.98 -4.26
C LEU A 180 15.86 -22.46 -2.92
N ASP A 181 17.03 -21.83 -2.93
CA ASP A 181 17.61 -21.12 -1.80
C ASP A 181 16.70 -19.99 -1.32
N SER A 182 16.19 -19.16 -2.24
CA SER A 182 15.22 -18.11 -1.93
C SER A 182 13.94 -18.69 -1.34
N LEU A 183 13.40 -19.77 -1.94
CA LEU A 183 12.17 -20.40 -1.51
C LEU A 183 12.29 -20.94 -0.10
N LEU A 184 13.33 -21.74 0.18
CA LEU A 184 13.54 -22.34 1.50
C LEU A 184 13.83 -21.28 2.56
N SER A 185 14.52 -20.19 2.21
CA SER A 185 14.77 -19.07 3.12
C SER A 185 13.50 -18.33 3.55
N ILE A 186 12.47 -18.31 2.69
CA ILE A 186 11.22 -17.57 2.94
C ILE A 186 10.14 -18.47 3.54
N VAL A 187 9.96 -19.69 3.01
CA VAL A 187 8.82 -20.56 3.37
C VAL A 187 9.00 -21.30 4.69
N GLN A 188 10.25 -21.61 5.07
CA GLN A 188 10.57 -22.42 6.26
C GLN A 188 10.67 -21.58 7.54
N MET A 189 9.78 -20.59 7.70
CA MET A 189 9.75 -19.78 8.92
C MET A 189 9.47 -20.64 10.15
N PRO A 190 10.18 -20.43 11.27
CA PRO A 190 9.86 -21.07 12.55
C PRO A 190 8.46 -20.69 13.05
N ARG A 191 7.96 -21.47 14.01
CA ARG A 191 6.65 -21.22 14.65
C ARG A 191 6.59 -19.81 15.26
N GLY A 192 5.52 -19.07 14.97
CA GLY A 192 5.21 -17.78 15.57
C GLY A 192 5.32 -16.58 14.61
N VAL A 193 6.05 -16.70 13.50
CA VAL A 193 6.24 -15.60 12.54
C VAL A 193 5.97 -16.10 11.10
N PRO A 194 4.70 -16.15 10.68
CA PRO A 194 4.34 -16.70 9.37
C PRO A 194 4.65 -15.73 8.22
N VAL A 195 5.04 -16.29 7.07
CA VAL A 195 5.10 -15.60 5.78
C VAL A 195 4.25 -16.37 4.77
N ALA A 196 3.31 -15.69 4.10
CA ALA A 196 2.52 -16.28 3.04
C ALA A 196 3.36 -16.35 1.76
N THR A 197 4.01 -17.49 1.53
CA THR A 197 4.99 -17.63 0.44
C THR A 197 4.31 -18.07 -0.86
N VAL A 198 4.59 -17.37 -1.96
CA VAL A 198 4.15 -17.76 -3.32
C VAL A 198 5.28 -18.46 -4.09
N ALA A 199 4.98 -18.92 -5.31
CA ALA A 199 5.96 -19.57 -6.17
C ALA A 199 7.14 -18.65 -6.52
N ILE A 200 8.29 -19.26 -6.84
CA ILE A 200 9.51 -18.57 -7.28
C ILE A 200 9.19 -17.67 -8.49
N ASN A 201 9.66 -16.43 -8.44
CA ASN A 201 9.43 -15.37 -9.43
C ASN A 201 7.96 -15.01 -9.70
N ASN A 202 7.01 -15.46 -8.87
CA ASN A 202 5.59 -15.28 -9.14
C ASN A 202 5.00 -14.09 -8.36
N ALA A 203 5.48 -12.89 -8.65
CA ALA A 203 4.95 -11.66 -8.06
C ALA A 203 3.49 -11.38 -8.49
N THR A 204 3.08 -11.85 -9.67
CA THR A 204 1.67 -11.83 -10.12
C THR A 204 0.76 -12.46 -9.07
N ASN A 205 1.07 -13.68 -8.63
CA ASN A 205 0.28 -14.37 -7.61
C ASN A 205 0.38 -13.70 -6.24
N ALA A 206 1.48 -13.00 -5.93
CA ALA A 206 1.56 -12.19 -4.72
C ALA A 206 0.57 -11.03 -4.74
N GLY A 207 0.46 -10.34 -5.89
CA GLY A 207 -0.55 -9.30 -6.10
C GLY A 207 -1.98 -9.86 -5.98
N LEU A 208 -2.26 -10.99 -6.63
CA LEU A 208 -3.58 -11.64 -6.56
C LEU A 208 -3.92 -12.10 -5.14
N LEU A 209 -2.95 -12.64 -4.40
CA LEU A 209 -3.13 -13.04 -3.02
C LEU A 209 -3.41 -11.82 -2.12
N ALA A 210 -2.71 -10.71 -2.33
CA ALA A 210 -2.99 -9.47 -1.63
C ALA A 210 -4.42 -8.97 -1.90
N VAL A 211 -4.85 -8.95 -3.17
CA VAL A 211 -6.24 -8.60 -3.54
C VAL A 211 -7.25 -9.51 -2.84
N ARG A 212 -7.03 -10.83 -2.82
CA ARG A 212 -7.91 -11.78 -2.12
C ARG A 212 -7.98 -11.52 -0.62
N MET A 213 -6.84 -11.24 0.02
CA MET A 213 -6.80 -10.91 1.45
C MET A 213 -7.57 -9.61 1.75
N LEU A 214 -7.42 -8.58 0.92
CA LEU A 214 -8.19 -7.34 1.05
C LEU A 214 -9.69 -7.56 0.80
N GLY A 215 -10.02 -8.38 -0.20
CA GLY A 215 -11.39 -8.71 -0.62
C GLY A 215 -12.21 -9.44 0.44
N VAL A 216 -11.59 -10.02 1.48
CA VAL A 216 -12.33 -10.59 2.63
C VAL A 216 -13.21 -9.53 3.32
N GLY A 217 -12.76 -8.27 3.34
CA GLY A 217 -13.49 -7.14 3.93
C GLY A 217 -13.97 -6.11 2.92
N ASP A 218 -13.84 -6.36 1.62
CA ASP A 218 -14.06 -5.40 0.54
C ASP A 218 -14.83 -6.07 -0.60
N ALA A 219 -16.16 -5.87 -0.61
CA ALA A 219 -17.07 -6.54 -1.53
C ALA A 219 -16.83 -6.17 -3.00
N ASP A 220 -16.36 -4.95 -3.27
CA ASP A 220 -16.04 -4.50 -4.63
C ASP A 220 -14.80 -5.22 -5.14
N LEU A 221 -13.76 -5.36 -4.32
CA LEU A 221 -12.59 -6.18 -4.67
C LEU A 221 -12.95 -7.66 -4.85
N GLN A 222 -13.88 -8.17 -4.05
CA GLN A 222 -14.38 -9.53 -4.21
C GLN A 222 -15.08 -9.72 -5.56
N ALA A 223 -15.94 -8.78 -5.96
CA ALA A 223 -16.61 -8.81 -7.26
C ALA A 223 -15.61 -8.72 -8.43
N LYS A 224 -14.62 -7.81 -8.36
CA LYS A 224 -13.53 -7.74 -9.35
C LYS A 224 -12.75 -9.04 -9.45
N MET A 225 -12.52 -9.73 -8.33
CA MET A 225 -11.80 -11.01 -8.31
C MET A 225 -12.63 -12.12 -8.97
N VAL A 226 -13.94 -12.15 -8.78
CA VAL A 226 -14.84 -13.07 -9.50
C VAL A 226 -14.75 -12.82 -11.00
N GLN A 227 -14.87 -11.56 -11.44
CA GLN A 227 -14.75 -11.20 -12.84
C GLN A 227 -13.40 -11.62 -13.43
N TYR A 228 -12.30 -11.34 -12.72
CA TYR A 228 -10.97 -11.78 -13.14
C TYR A 228 -10.89 -13.30 -13.36
N GLN A 229 -11.52 -14.10 -12.51
CA GLN A 229 -11.54 -15.56 -12.66
C GLN A 229 -12.36 -16.01 -13.88
N GLU A 230 -13.47 -15.34 -14.16
CA GLU A 230 -14.28 -15.58 -15.35
C GLU A 230 -13.51 -15.21 -16.63
N ASP A 231 -12.85 -14.05 -16.66
CA ASP A 231 -12.04 -13.62 -17.80
C ASP A 231 -10.91 -14.61 -18.09
N ARG A 232 -10.22 -15.10 -17.06
CA ARG A 232 -9.16 -16.13 -17.22
C ARG A 232 -9.72 -17.46 -17.73
N ARG A 233 -10.93 -17.86 -17.29
CA ARG A 233 -11.60 -19.05 -17.80
C ARG A 233 -11.90 -18.89 -19.29
N ASP A 234 -12.47 -17.76 -19.67
CA ASP A 234 -12.89 -17.51 -21.04
C ASP A 234 -11.67 -17.39 -21.98
N GLU A 235 -10.56 -16.80 -21.52
CA GLU A 235 -9.28 -16.82 -22.25
C GLU A 235 -8.77 -18.24 -22.53
N VAL A 236 -8.90 -19.14 -21.55
CA VAL A 236 -8.48 -20.55 -21.73
C VAL A 236 -9.38 -21.26 -22.73
N LEU A 237 -10.69 -21.02 -22.69
CA LEU A 237 -11.64 -21.59 -23.66
C LEU A 237 -11.32 -21.13 -25.08
N VAL A 238 -11.09 -19.83 -25.28
CA VAL A 238 -10.71 -19.27 -26.61
C VAL A 238 -9.39 -19.85 -27.11
N LYS A 239 -8.37 -19.95 -26.24
CA LYS A 239 -7.09 -20.59 -26.61
C LYS A 239 -7.27 -22.06 -26.97
N GLY A 240 -8.11 -22.77 -26.22
CA GLY A 240 -8.47 -24.16 -26.47
C GLY A 240 -9.14 -24.36 -27.84
N GLU A 241 -10.12 -23.53 -28.18
CA GLU A 241 -10.78 -23.55 -29.48
C GLU A 241 -9.81 -23.24 -30.63
N LYS A 242 -8.95 -22.24 -30.47
CA LYS A 242 -7.91 -21.91 -31.47
C LYS A 242 -6.99 -23.10 -31.73
N LEU A 243 -6.53 -23.76 -30.65
CA LEU A 243 -5.66 -24.92 -30.73
C LEU A 243 -6.36 -26.13 -31.38
N GLN A 244 -7.63 -26.38 -31.04
CA GLN A 244 -8.41 -27.47 -31.64
C GLN A 244 -8.67 -27.25 -33.13
N ARG A 245 -8.93 -26.01 -33.55
CA ARG A 245 -9.26 -25.67 -34.94
C ARG A 245 -8.05 -25.66 -35.87
N GLY A 246 -6.92 -25.12 -35.42
CA GLY A 246 -5.70 -25.00 -36.24
C GLY A 246 -4.68 -26.13 -36.02
N GLY A 247 -4.86 -26.95 -34.98
CA GLY A 247 -3.80 -27.86 -34.54
C GLY A 247 -2.65 -27.12 -33.85
N TRP A 248 -1.73 -27.89 -33.27
CA TRP A 248 -0.62 -27.33 -32.48
C TRP A 248 0.44 -26.63 -33.35
N GLU A 249 0.60 -27.07 -34.60
CA GLU A 249 1.56 -26.49 -35.55
C GLU A 249 1.19 -25.05 -35.91
N ASP A 250 -0.06 -24.80 -36.30
CA ASP A 250 -0.55 -23.45 -36.59
C ASP A 250 -0.56 -22.57 -35.34
N TYR A 251 -0.85 -23.15 -34.17
CA TYR A 251 -0.91 -22.41 -32.92
C TYR A 251 0.45 -21.86 -32.48
N LEU A 252 1.54 -22.61 -32.69
CA LEU A 252 2.91 -22.17 -32.34
C LEU A 252 3.48 -21.17 -33.35
N ASN A 253 2.99 -21.16 -34.59
CA ASN A 253 3.47 -20.32 -35.67
C ASN A 253 2.68 -19.00 -35.85
N ALA A 254 1.66 -18.75 -35.02
CA ALA A 254 0.78 -17.58 -35.07
C ALA A 254 1.06 -16.58 -33.94
#